data_AF-A0A2G9UNW3-F1
#
_entry.id   AF-A0A2G9UNW3-F1
#
_cell.length_a   1.000
_cell.length_b   1.000
_cell.length_c   1.000
_cell.angle_alpha   90.00
_cell.angle_beta   90.00
_cell.angle_gamma   90.00
#
_symmetry.space_group_name_H-M   'P 1'
#
loop_
_entity.id
_entity.type
_entity.pdbx_description
1 polymer ?
#
loop_
_entity_poly.entity_id
_entity_poly.type
_entity_poly.pdbx_seq_one_letter_code
_entity_poly.pdbx_strand_id
1 'polypeptide(L)'
;MTLFVIAGKLVCNDFKLARLGQLKRALSTYIPVGNPAADTVILKRQDASNLATWNELNTYDKVLVDVPCSTDRLAVNQDEGNMYSPQMTNERLNLPQLQTKILLNSLRSVKVGGSVVYSTCTLSSIQNEAVVENAVAIAERQFGLRVVEESLSQLVTHLSSSGLYRFSDQCRTGALVLPFLPSNFGPMYVCKLTRLV
;
A
#
# COMPACT_ATOMS: atom_id res chain seq x y z
N MET A 1 2.84 -1.62 5.69
CA MET A 1 2.10 -2.78 6.23
C MET A 1 1.21 -3.30 5.11
N THR A 2 1.16 -4.60 4.85
CA THR A 2 0.25 -5.13 3.83
C THR A 2 -0.92 -5.82 4.53
N LEU A 3 -2.14 -5.39 4.23
CA LEU A 3 -3.35 -6.01 4.75
C LEU A 3 -4.00 -6.83 3.64
N PHE A 4 -4.34 -8.07 3.95
CA PHE A 4 -5.03 -8.97 3.04
C PHE A 4 -6.36 -9.39 3.64
N VAL A 5 -7.41 -9.43 2.84
CA VAL A 5 -8.77 -9.76 3.29
C VAL A 5 -9.27 -11.00 2.55
N ILE A 6 -9.77 -11.97 3.30
CA ILE A 6 -10.36 -13.21 2.77
C ILE A 6 -11.60 -13.59 3.58
N ALA A 7 -12.77 -13.73 2.94
CA ALA A 7 -13.98 -14.35 3.49
C ALA A 7 -14.25 -14.07 5.00
N GLY A 8 -14.30 -12.79 5.39
CA GLY A 8 -14.58 -12.38 6.77
C GLY A 8 -13.37 -12.39 7.72
N LYS A 9 -12.15 -12.65 7.22
CA LYS A 9 -10.89 -12.56 7.97
C LYS A 9 -10.01 -11.43 7.43
N LEU A 10 -9.27 -10.81 8.35
CA LEU A 10 -8.28 -9.78 8.08
C LEU A 10 -6.88 -10.29 8.42
N VAL A 11 -6.05 -10.52 7.42
CA VAL A 11 -4.65 -10.91 7.57
C VAL A 11 -3.77 -9.66 7.52
N CYS A 12 -3.15 -9.31 8.63
CA CYS A 12 -2.24 -8.18 8.72
C CYS A 12 -0.79 -8.68 8.68
N ASN A 13 -0.07 -8.32 7.62
CA ASN A 13 1.32 -8.72 7.44
C ASN A 13 2.29 -7.53 7.61
N ASP A 14 3.29 -7.69 8.47
CA ASP A 14 4.44 -6.80 8.54
C ASP A 14 5.72 -7.59 8.84
N PHE A 15 6.78 -7.34 8.09
CA PHE A 15 8.05 -8.05 8.25
C PHE A 15 8.80 -7.65 9.53
N LYS A 16 8.66 -6.39 9.98
CA LYS A 16 9.35 -5.87 11.17
C LYS A 16 8.55 -6.24 12.42
N LEU A 17 9.15 -7.07 13.28
CA LEU A 17 8.52 -7.54 14.53
C LEU A 17 8.06 -6.40 15.44
N ALA A 18 8.84 -5.33 15.54
CA ALA A 18 8.49 -4.15 16.34
C ALA A 18 7.17 -3.49 15.87
N ARG A 19 6.99 -3.35 14.55
CA ARG A 19 5.77 -2.79 13.95
C ARG A 19 4.58 -3.72 14.13
N LEU A 20 4.79 -5.03 13.99
CA LEU A 20 3.73 -6.02 14.26
C LEU A 20 3.28 -5.98 15.73
N GLY A 21 4.22 -5.79 16.67
CA GLY A 21 3.92 -5.58 18.09
C GLY A 21 3.12 -4.30 18.35
N GLN A 22 3.46 -3.19 17.66
CA GLN A 22 2.67 -1.95 17.71
C GLN A 22 1.26 -2.16 17.17
N LEU A 23 1.12 -2.86 16.04
CA LEU A 23 -0.17 -3.20 15.46
C LEU A 23 -1.02 -4.03 16.43
N LYS A 24 -0.44 -5.07 17.05
CA LYS A 24 -1.15 -5.89 18.04
C LYS A 24 -1.68 -5.05 19.21
N ARG A 25 -0.86 -4.12 19.71
CA ARG A 25 -1.27 -3.20 20.79
C ARG A 25 -2.38 -2.25 20.34
N ALA A 26 -2.25 -1.66 19.15
CA ALA A 26 -3.28 -0.80 18.59
C ALA A 26 -4.61 -1.56 18.46
N LEU A 27 -4.59 -2.77 17.88
CA LEU A 27 -5.78 -3.61 17.75
C LEU A 27 -6.42 -3.91 19.09
N SER A 28 -5.64 -4.24 20.13
CA SER A 28 -6.20 -4.49 21.47
C SER A 28 -6.86 -3.27 22.12
N THR A 29 -6.51 -2.06 21.69
CA THR A 29 -7.16 -0.82 22.17
C THR A 29 -8.53 -0.61 21.52
N TYR A 30 -8.71 -1.04 20.26
CA TYR A 30 -9.94 -0.81 19.50
C TYR A 30 -10.88 -2.02 19.44
N ILE A 31 -10.36 -3.23 19.61
CA ILE A 31 -11.12 -4.49 19.58
C ILE A 31 -11.12 -5.05 21.01
N PRO A 32 -12.26 -4.97 21.73
CA PRO A 32 -12.35 -5.49 23.09
C PRO A 32 -12.02 -6.98 23.17
N VAL A 33 -11.39 -7.37 24.29
CA VAL A 33 -11.10 -8.78 24.59
C VAL A 33 -12.43 -9.56 24.65
N GLY A 34 -12.49 -10.69 23.95
CA GLY A 34 -13.69 -11.53 23.86
C GLY A 34 -14.68 -11.12 22.77
N ASN A 35 -14.41 -10.06 22.00
CA ASN A 35 -15.20 -9.75 20.80
C ASN A 35 -14.88 -10.78 19.69
N PRO A 36 -15.88 -11.42 19.06
CA PRO A 36 -15.65 -12.38 17.96
C PRO A 36 -14.84 -11.83 16.78
N ALA A 37 -14.83 -10.50 16.58
CA ALA A 37 -14.01 -9.85 15.58
C ALA A 37 -12.50 -10.06 15.82
N ALA A 38 -12.06 -10.26 17.06
CA ALA A 38 -10.67 -10.54 17.38
C ALA A 38 -10.20 -11.85 16.72
N ASP A 39 -11.06 -12.87 16.66
CA ASP A 39 -10.76 -14.17 16.05
C ASP A 39 -10.68 -14.11 14.51
N THR A 40 -11.14 -13.00 13.93
CA THR A 40 -11.05 -12.76 12.48
C THR A 40 -9.74 -12.13 12.06
N VAL A 41 -8.93 -11.61 13.00
CA VAL A 41 -7.68 -10.92 12.72
C VAL A 41 -6.49 -11.87 12.86
N ILE A 42 -5.75 -12.06 11.78
CA ILE A 42 -4.57 -12.91 11.72
C ILE A 42 -3.34 -12.01 11.57
N LEU A 43 -2.41 -12.08 12.52
CA LEU A 43 -1.13 -11.37 12.42
C LEU A 43 -0.08 -12.29 11.78
N LYS A 44 0.57 -11.80 10.74
CA LYS A 44 1.60 -12.54 9.99
C LYS A 44 2.89 -11.74 9.87
N ARG A 45 4.01 -12.46 9.85
CA ARG A 45 5.36 -11.91 9.64
C ARG A 45 6.03 -12.64 8.49
N GLN A 46 5.75 -12.20 7.27
CA GLN A 46 6.39 -12.69 6.06
C GLN A 46 6.93 -11.53 5.23
N ASP A 47 8.06 -11.74 4.56
CA ASP A 47 8.60 -10.77 3.61
C ASP A 47 7.75 -10.77 2.33
N ALA A 48 6.93 -9.73 2.17
CA ALA A 48 6.07 -9.55 1.01
C ALA A 48 6.84 -9.23 -0.29
N SER A 49 8.13 -8.89 -0.22
CA SER A 49 8.95 -8.58 -1.38
C SER A 49 9.66 -9.80 -1.99
N ASN A 50 9.71 -10.92 -1.27
CA ASN A 50 10.39 -12.11 -1.73
C ASN A 50 9.51 -12.91 -2.70
N LEU A 51 9.76 -12.79 -4.01
CA LEU A 51 8.97 -13.47 -5.04
C LEU A 51 9.11 -15.00 -5.02
N ALA A 52 10.24 -15.51 -4.54
CA ALA A 52 10.58 -16.93 -4.56
C ALA A 52 9.93 -17.71 -3.40
N THR A 53 9.83 -17.10 -2.22
CA THR A 53 9.25 -17.74 -1.03
C THR A 53 7.77 -17.41 -0.81
N TRP A 54 7.21 -16.49 -1.58
CA TRP A 54 5.80 -16.12 -1.47
C TRP A 54 4.88 -17.17 -2.10
N ASN A 55 3.96 -17.73 -1.29
CA ASN A 55 3.13 -18.88 -1.65
C ASN A 55 1.61 -18.65 -1.51
N GLU A 56 1.17 -17.47 -1.09
CA GLU A 56 -0.26 -17.15 -0.95
C GLU A 56 -0.84 -16.61 -2.26
N LEU A 57 -0.86 -17.46 -3.30
CA LEU A 57 -1.34 -17.09 -4.62
C LEU A 57 -2.85 -17.25 -4.72
N ASN A 58 -3.54 -16.35 -5.44
CA ASN A 58 -4.98 -16.45 -5.71
C ASN A 58 -5.84 -16.72 -4.45
N THR A 59 -5.49 -16.09 -3.33
CA THR A 59 -6.01 -16.41 -1.99
C THR A 59 -6.99 -15.35 -1.49
N TYR A 60 -6.76 -14.06 -1.78
CA TYR A 60 -7.46 -12.96 -1.12
C TYR A 60 -8.49 -12.29 -2.02
N ASP A 61 -9.60 -11.85 -1.44
CA ASP A 61 -10.66 -11.14 -2.16
C ASP A 61 -10.27 -9.66 -2.37
N LYS A 62 -9.60 -9.08 -1.36
CA LYS A 62 -9.10 -7.70 -1.37
C LYS A 62 -7.71 -7.63 -0.74
N VAL A 63 -6.86 -6.74 -1.25
CA VAL A 63 -5.53 -6.49 -0.68
C VAL A 63 -5.27 -4.99 -0.58
N LEU A 64 -4.83 -4.50 0.56
CA LEU A 64 -4.28 -3.15 0.74
C LEU A 64 -2.77 -3.26 0.89
N VAL A 65 -2.06 -2.56 0.01
CA VAL A 65 -0.61 -2.57 -0.11
C VAL A 65 -0.08 -1.19 0.26
N ASP A 66 0.02 -0.96 1.57
CA ASP A 66 0.67 0.23 2.11
C ASP A 66 2.17 -0.06 2.27
N VAL A 67 2.97 0.43 1.31
CA VAL A 67 4.39 0.08 1.20
C VAL A 67 5.29 1.01 2.01
N PRO A 68 6.47 0.53 2.47
CA PRO A 68 7.51 1.44 2.92
C PRO A 68 7.88 2.39 1.78
N CYS A 69 7.98 3.68 2.07
CA CYS A 69 8.33 4.74 1.12
C CYS A 69 9.25 5.77 1.81
N SER A 70 9.58 6.85 1.11
CA SER A 70 10.40 7.94 1.66
C SER A 70 9.73 8.70 2.82
N THR A 71 8.43 8.50 3.06
CA THR A 71 7.67 9.11 4.17
C THR A 71 7.87 10.63 4.26
N ASP A 72 7.62 11.35 3.16
CA ASP A 72 8.11 12.72 2.95
C ASP A 72 7.79 13.68 4.10
N ARG A 73 6.58 13.61 4.67
CA ARG A 73 6.21 14.43 5.83
C ARG A 73 7.04 14.08 7.07
N LEU A 74 7.33 12.80 7.30
CA LEU A 74 8.18 12.39 8.43
C LEU A 74 9.62 12.86 8.20
N ALA A 75 10.13 12.68 6.99
CA ALA A 75 11.49 13.05 6.61
C ALA A 75 11.79 14.54 6.75
N VAL A 76 10.80 15.43 6.62
CA VAL A 76 11.02 16.87 6.87
C VAL A 76 10.93 17.26 8.35
N ASN A 77 10.39 16.39 9.21
CA ASN A 77 10.13 16.68 10.62
C ASN A 77 11.01 15.89 11.59
N GLN A 78 11.73 14.87 11.13
CA GLN A 78 12.52 13.95 11.96
C GLN A 78 13.82 13.55 11.28
N ASP A 79 14.93 13.64 12.02
CA ASP A 79 16.25 13.24 11.53
C ASP A 79 16.57 11.76 11.84
N GLU A 80 16.01 11.21 12.92
CA GLU A 80 16.25 9.81 13.31
C GLU A 80 15.64 8.84 12.29
N GLY A 81 16.48 7.99 11.68
CA GLY A 81 16.06 7.04 10.67
C GLY A 81 15.58 7.69 9.36
N ASN A 82 15.95 8.96 9.12
CA ASN A 82 15.49 9.72 7.98
C ASN A 82 16.01 9.13 6.65
N MET A 83 15.09 8.86 5.72
CA MET A 83 15.37 8.30 4.39
C MET A 83 16.31 9.17 3.54
N TYR A 84 16.41 10.47 3.82
CA TYR A 84 17.28 11.40 3.11
C TYR A 84 18.65 11.59 3.77
N SER A 85 18.90 10.94 4.90
CA SER A 85 20.24 10.92 5.50
C SER A 85 21.23 10.20 4.58
N PRO A 86 22.53 10.57 4.60
CA PRO A 86 23.55 9.95 3.74
C PRO A 86 23.62 8.42 3.90
N GLN A 87 23.44 7.92 5.13
CA GLN A 87 23.48 6.50 5.47
C GLN A 87 22.33 5.71 4.82
N MET A 88 21.19 6.35 4.58
CA MET A 88 19.99 5.72 4.02
C MET A 88 19.91 5.83 2.49
N THR A 89 20.91 6.43 1.83
CA THR A 89 20.89 6.67 0.37
C THR A 89 20.63 5.40 -0.43
N ASN A 90 21.33 4.31 -0.11
CA ASN A 90 21.16 3.03 -0.81
C ASN A 90 19.76 2.43 -0.57
N GLU A 91 19.23 2.51 0.65
CA GLU A 91 17.87 2.03 0.95
C GLU A 91 16.84 2.86 0.17
N ARG A 92 16.96 4.19 0.21
CA ARG A 92 16.08 5.13 -0.50
C ARG A 92 16.04 4.87 -2.00
N LEU A 93 17.19 4.68 -2.65
CA LEU A 93 17.26 4.42 -4.09
C LEU A 93 16.63 3.07 -4.48
N ASN A 94 16.61 2.10 -3.57
CA ASN A 94 16.02 0.78 -3.81
C ASN A 94 14.52 0.70 -3.49
N LEU A 95 13.92 1.74 -2.89
CA LEU A 95 12.50 1.76 -2.52
C LEU A 95 11.57 1.41 -3.71
N PRO A 96 11.69 2.01 -4.91
CA PRO A 96 10.78 1.68 -6.02
C PRO A 96 10.83 0.20 -6.41
N GLN A 97 12.01 -0.42 -6.37
CA GLN A 97 12.17 -1.84 -6.68
C GLN A 97 11.54 -2.71 -5.59
N LEU A 98 11.73 -2.36 -4.32
CA LEU A 98 11.09 -3.04 -3.18
C LEU A 98 9.56 -2.97 -3.29
N GLN A 99 9.03 -1.77 -3.52
CA GLN A 99 7.60 -1.50 -3.66
C GLN A 99 6.99 -2.27 -4.84
N THR A 100 7.68 -2.31 -5.98
CA THR A 100 7.28 -3.10 -7.16
C THR A 100 7.16 -4.58 -6.82
N LYS A 101 8.14 -5.16 -6.11
CA LYS A 101 8.08 -6.57 -5.70
C LYS A 101 6.90 -6.86 -4.76
N ILE A 102 6.64 -5.98 -3.80
CA ILE A 102 5.51 -6.12 -2.86
C ILE A 102 4.18 -6.03 -3.60
N LEU A 103 4.01 -5.05 -4.49
CA LEU A 103 2.80 -4.89 -5.28
C LEU A 103 2.59 -6.09 -6.22
N LEU A 104 3.65 -6.57 -6.87
CA LEU A 104 3.61 -7.75 -7.74
C LEU A 104 3.14 -9.00 -6.99
N ASN A 105 3.70 -9.29 -5.81
CA ASN A 105 3.20 -10.40 -4.99
C ASN A 105 1.74 -10.19 -4.57
N SER A 106 1.33 -8.96 -4.27
CA SER A 106 -0.06 -8.65 -3.92
C SER A 106 -1.03 -8.91 -5.08
N LEU A 107 -0.64 -8.54 -6.31
CA LEU A 107 -1.38 -8.85 -7.55
C LEU A 107 -1.46 -10.36 -7.82
N ARG A 108 -0.41 -11.11 -7.51
CA ARG A 108 -0.42 -12.59 -7.59
C ARG A 108 -1.30 -13.22 -6.50
N SER A 109 -1.45 -12.54 -5.36
CA SER A 109 -2.18 -13.03 -4.19
C SER A 109 -3.67 -12.79 -4.25
N VAL A 110 -4.11 -11.76 -4.98
CA VAL A 110 -5.53 -11.46 -5.14
C VAL A 110 -6.20 -12.46 -6.09
N LYS A 111 -7.43 -12.84 -5.78
CA LYS A 111 -8.26 -13.68 -6.65
C LYS A 111 -8.62 -12.96 -7.95
N VAL A 112 -8.94 -13.72 -8.98
CA VAL A 112 -9.63 -13.20 -10.17
C VAL A 112 -10.93 -12.51 -9.73
N GLY A 113 -11.18 -11.30 -10.23
CA GLY A 113 -12.28 -10.42 -9.81
C GLY A 113 -12.03 -9.68 -8.49
N GLY A 114 -10.97 -10.01 -7.75
CA GLY A 114 -10.56 -9.29 -6.56
C GLY A 114 -9.79 -8.02 -6.89
N SER A 115 -9.59 -7.17 -5.87
CA SER A 115 -8.94 -5.86 -6.06
C SER A 115 -7.79 -5.61 -5.09
N VAL A 116 -6.77 -4.90 -5.57
CA VAL A 116 -5.61 -4.44 -4.83
C VAL A 116 -5.63 -2.92 -4.77
N VAL A 117 -5.44 -2.35 -3.58
CA VAL A 117 -5.20 -0.91 -3.41
C VAL A 117 -3.74 -0.72 -3.04
N TYR A 118 -2.99 -0.05 -3.91
CA TYR A 118 -1.62 0.37 -3.61
C TYR A 118 -1.64 1.77 -3.02
N SER A 119 -0.88 2.00 -1.94
CA SER A 119 -0.76 3.32 -1.34
C SER A 119 0.64 3.64 -0.85
N THR A 120 0.97 4.93 -0.89
CA THR A 120 2.19 5.49 -0.29
C THR A 120 1.87 6.81 0.41
N CYS A 121 2.76 7.26 1.28
CA CYS A 121 2.75 8.61 1.83
C CYS A 121 3.93 9.46 1.29
N THR A 122 4.19 9.37 -0.01
CA THR A 122 5.19 10.19 -0.73
C THR A 122 4.59 10.91 -1.93
N LEU A 123 5.17 12.07 -2.27
CA LEU A 123 4.90 12.85 -3.47
C LEU A 123 5.67 12.34 -4.70
N SER A 124 6.62 11.42 -4.53
CA SER A 124 7.52 10.96 -5.57
C SER A 124 6.80 10.07 -6.60
N SER A 125 6.64 10.55 -7.84
CA SER A 125 6.04 9.76 -8.94
C SER A 125 6.79 8.45 -9.24
N ILE A 126 8.10 8.41 -8.99
CA ILE A 126 8.93 7.19 -9.13
C ILE A 126 8.50 6.08 -8.15
N GLN A 127 7.94 6.45 -6.99
CA GLN A 127 7.42 5.51 -5.99
C GLN A 127 5.90 5.29 -6.12
N ASN A 128 5.23 6.09 -6.96
CA ASN A 128 3.79 6.08 -7.14
C ASN A 128 3.44 5.46 -8.49
N GLU A 129 3.19 6.27 -9.51
CA GLU A 129 2.76 5.84 -10.84
C GLU A 129 3.76 4.86 -11.47
N ALA A 130 5.07 5.12 -11.35
CA ALA A 130 6.09 4.25 -11.95
C ALA A 130 6.11 2.85 -11.32
N VAL A 131 5.82 2.72 -10.02
CA VAL A 131 5.73 1.40 -9.36
C VAL A 131 4.51 0.64 -9.85
N VAL A 132 3.36 1.32 -9.99
CA VAL A 132 2.13 0.73 -10.51
C VAL A 132 2.35 0.24 -11.95
N GLU A 133 2.86 1.10 -12.82
CA GLU A 133 3.14 0.80 -14.22
C GLU A 133 4.11 -0.40 -14.35
N ASN A 134 5.21 -0.40 -13.59
CA ASN A 134 6.18 -1.49 -13.60
C ASN A 134 5.59 -2.81 -13.08
N ALA A 135 4.87 -2.78 -11.96
CA ALA A 135 4.30 -3.99 -11.37
C ALA A 135 3.26 -4.63 -12.29
N VAL A 136 2.39 -3.84 -12.92
CA VAL A 136 1.38 -4.32 -13.87
C VAL A 136 2.06 -4.92 -15.12
N ALA A 137 3.06 -4.23 -15.69
CA ALA A 137 3.78 -4.72 -16.85
C ALA A 137 4.53 -6.05 -16.57
N ILE A 138 5.14 -6.18 -15.40
CA ILE A 138 5.80 -7.43 -14.98
C ILE A 138 4.77 -8.53 -14.73
N ALA A 139 3.66 -8.22 -14.07
CA ALA A 139 2.57 -9.16 -13.80
C ALA A 139 2.02 -9.78 -15.09
N GLU A 140 1.81 -8.96 -16.12
CA GLU A 140 1.36 -9.41 -17.44
C GLU A 140 2.42 -10.27 -18.14
N ARG A 141 3.65 -9.77 -18.27
CA ARG A 141 4.71 -10.43 -19.05
C ARG A 141 5.24 -11.72 -18.43
N GLN A 142 5.38 -11.76 -17.11
CA GLN A 142 6.03 -12.89 -16.42
C GLN A 142 5.03 -13.87 -15.80
N PHE A 143 3.82 -13.41 -15.46
CA PHE A 143 2.84 -14.23 -14.73
C PHE A 143 1.50 -14.37 -15.48
N GLY A 144 1.35 -13.76 -16.66
CA GLY A 144 0.13 -13.84 -17.45
C GLY A 144 -1.09 -13.20 -16.78
N LEU A 145 -0.88 -12.32 -15.79
CA LEU A 145 -1.95 -11.66 -15.08
C LEU A 145 -2.46 -10.47 -15.88
N ARG A 146 -3.78 -10.36 -16.04
CA ARG A 146 -4.39 -9.15 -16.60
C ARG A 146 -4.95 -8.32 -15.46
N VAL A 147 -4.40 -7.13 -15.29
CA VAL A 147 -4.79 -6.19 -14.24
C VAL A 147 -5.19 -4.88 -14.89
N VAL A 148 -6.28 -4.29 -14.41
CA VAL A 148 -6.75 -2.98 -14.86
C VAL A 148 -6.83 -2.01 -13.70
N GLU A 149 -6.50 -0.77 -13.96
CA GLU A 149 -6.76 0.32 -13.03
C GLU A 149 -8.26 0.61 -12.98
N GLU A 150 -8.79 0.79 -11.77
CA GLU A 150 -10.13 1.32 -11.56
C GLU A 150 -10.08 2.83 -11.32
N SER A 151 -10.94 3.56 -12.04
CA SER A 151 -11.03 5.01 -11.90
C SER A 151 -11.46 5.41 -10.49
N LEU A 152 -10.67 6.31 -9.89
CA LEU A 152 -10.99 6.96 -8.60
C LEU A 152 -11.68 8.32 -8.77
N SER A 153 -12.10 8.69 -9.98
CA SER A 153 -12.68 10.00 -10.29
C SER A 153 -13.86 10.39 -9.39
N GLN A 154 -14.77 9.46 -9.11
CA GLN A 154 -15.89 9.70 -8.20
C GLN A 154 -15.41 10.00 -6.77
N LEU A 155 -14.48 9.18 -6.26
CA LEU A 155 -13.87 9.38 -4.93
C LEU A 155 -13.20 10.76 -4.85
N VAL A 156 -12.37 11.09 -5.85
CA VAL A 156 -11.66 12.38 -5.93
C VAL A 156 -12.65 13.54 -5.96
N THR A 157 -13.72 13.45 -6.75
CA THR A 157 -14.76 14.48 -6.84
C THR A 157 -15.45 14.69 -5.50
N HIS A 158 -15.89 13.61 -4.85
CA HIS A 158 -16.58 13.69 -3.55
C HIS A 158 -15.67 14.20 -2.42
N LEU A 159 -14.41 13.78 -2.38
CA LEU A 159 -13.48 14.24 -1.36
C LEU A 159 -13.03 15.68 -1.60
N SER A 160 -12.87 16.09 -2.86
CA SER A 160 -12.52 17.48 -3.19
C SER A 160 -13.67 18.44 -2.88
N SER A 161 -14.92 18.04 -3.11
CA SER A 161 -16.09 18.90 -2.83
C SER A 161 -16.31 19.16 -1.33
N SER A 162 -15.74 18.34 -0.45
CA SER A 162 -15.73 18.60 1.00
C SER A 162 -14.88 19.82 1.40
N GLY A 163 -13.96 20.27 0.54
CA GLY A 163 -12.96 21.29 0.84
C GLY A 163 -11.83 20.81 1.78
N LEU A 164 -11.89 19.58 2.28
CA LEU A 164 -10.89 19.02 3.20
C LEU A 164 -9.68 18.42 2.48
N TYR A 165 -9.84 17.97 1.25
CA TYR A 165 -8.78 17.30 0.49
C TYR A 165 -8.50 18.05 -0.80
N ARG A 166 -7.22 18.17 -1.12
CA ARG A 166 -6.73 18.66 -2.42
C ARG A 166 -6.04 17.52 -3.13
N PHE A 167 -6.39 17.28 -4.38
CA PHE A 167 -5.76 16.24 -5.21
C PHE A 167 -4.85 16.87 -6.27
N SER A 168 -3.82 16.13 -6.67
CA SER A 168 -2.98 16.47 -7.83
C SER A 168 -3.76 16.26 -9.12
N ASP A 169 -3.64 17.19 -10.07
CA ASP A 169 -4.15 17.11 -11.43
C ASP A 169 -3.15 16.43 -12.40
N GLN A 170 -1.95 16.09 -11.93
CA GLN A 170 -0.86 15.57 -12.75
C GLN A 170 -0.71 14.04 -12.73
N CYS A 171 -1.50 13.34 -11.90
CA CYS A 171 -1.42 11.89 -11.80
C CYS A 171 -1.95 11.22 -13.08
N ARG A 172 -1.09 10.38 -13.70
CA ARG A 172 -1.49 9.56 -14.86
C ARG A 172 -2.32 8.35 -14.46
N THR A 173 -1.99 7.79 -13.29
CA THR A 173 -2.64 6.62 -12.70
C THR A 173 -2.82 6.86 -11.21
N GLY A 174 -3.93 6.37 -10.65
CA GLY A 174 -4.31 6.60 -9.26
C GLY A 174 -4.65 8.07 -8.95
N ALA A 175 -4.58 8.42 -7.68
CA ALA A 175 -4.86 9.75 -7.16
C ALA A 175 -3.87 10.10 -6.05
N LEU A 176 -3.41 11.36 -6.01
CA LEU A 176 -2.49 11.86 -4.99
C LEU A 176 -3.14 13.00 -4.21
N VAL A 177 -3.34 12.81 -2.91
CA VAL A 177 -3.69 13.89 -1.98
C VAL A 177 -2.45 14.74 -1.71
N LEU A 178 -2.57 16.04 -1.93
CA LEU A 178 -1.54 17.03 -1.70
C LEU A 178 -1.77 17.76 -0.36
N PRO A 179 -0.70 18.00 0.43
CA PRO A 179 -0.79 18.87 1.59
C PRO A 179 -1.06 20.31 1.16
N PHE A 180 -1.99 20.99 1.85
CA PHE A 180 -2.29 22.40 1.64
C PHE A 180 -2.69 23.09 2.96
N LEU A 181 -2.47 24.40 3.04
CA LEU A 181 -2.59 25.16 4.30
C LEU A 181 -3.95 25.04 5.01
N PRO A 182 -5.10 25.21 4.33
CA PRO A 182 -6.41 25.06 4.96
C PRO A 182 -6.67 23.68 5.60
N SER A 183 -6.07 22.61 5.07
CA SER A 183 -6.31 21.25 5.53
C SER A 183 -5.10 20.37 5.20
N ASN A 184 -4.19 20.26 6.17
CA ASN A 184 -2.84 19.74 5.96
C ASN A 184 -2.76 18.20 5.99
N PHE A 185 -3.66 17.52 5.27
CA PHE A 185 -3.63 16.06 5.09
C PHE A 185 -2.59 15.64 4.05
N GLY A 186 -2.29 14.33 4.00
CA GLY A 186 -1.34 13.76 3.04
C GLY A 186 0.14 14.10 3.34
N PRO A 187 1.06 13.88 2.39
CA PRO A 187 0.79 13.31 1.07
C PRO A 187 0.27 11.88 1.16
N MET A 188 -0.67 11.52 0.29
CA MET A 188 -1.23 10.16 0.23
C MET A 188 -1.52 9.80 -1.23
N TYR A 189 -0.73 8.91 -1.81
CA TYR A 189 -1.02 8.31 -3.11
C TYR A 189 -1.88 7.06 -2.93
N VAL A 190 -2.87 6.88 -3.79
CA VAL A 190 -3.72 5.68 -3.83
C VAL A 190 -3.98 5.29 -5.28
N CYS A 191 -3.78 4.02 -5.61
CA CYS A 191 -4.17 3.44 -6.88
C CYS A 191 -4.93 2.14 -6.64
N LYS A 192 -6.08 1.98 -7.30
CA LYS A 192 -6.92 0.77 -7.20
C LYS A 192 -6.79 -0.04 -8.48
N LEU A 193 -6.49 -1.31 -8.32
CA LEU A 193 -6.27 -2.28 -9.38
C LEU A 193 -7.21 -3.47 -9.21
N THR A 194 -7.75 -3.99 -10.30
CA THR A 194 -8.59 -5.19 -10.29
C THR A 194 -8.02 -6.24 -11.23
N ARG A 195 -7.93 -7.47 -10.73
CA ARG A 195 -7.41 -8.62 -11.48
C ARG A 195 -8.53 -9.24 -12.30
N LEU A 196 -8.33 -9.35 -13.62
CA LEU A 196 -9.33 -9.89 -14.56
C LEU A 196 -9.11 -11.36 -14.91
N VAL A 197 -7.85 -11.83 -14.91
CA VAL A 197 -7.43 -13.24 -15.06
C VAL A 197 -6.18 -13.52 -14.22
#